data_AF-A0A661LZP0-F1
#
_entry.id   AF-A0A661LZP0-F1
#
_cell.length_a   1.000
_cell.length_b   1.000
_cell.length_c   1.000
_cell.angle_alpha   90.00
_cell.angle_beta   90.00
_cell.angle_gamma   90.00
#
_symmetry.space_group_name_H-M   'P 1'
#
loop_
_entity.id
_entity.type
_entity.pdbx_description
1 polymer ?
#
loop_
_entity_poly.entity_id
_entity_poly.type
_entity_poly.pdbx_seq_one_letter_code
_entity_poly.pdbx_strand_id
1 'polypeptide(L)'
;MAQYDRVIPPGGEGKITLKVRTRGYQGKVVKSARVYSNDPGKKSALLRMTGIVKVPISLNPRSVYLYGVEGQSVSRAVEIRSQLQGRLELIPLEFNLQDKLEYTLEEIEKGRRYRVRFTSPAGPPRTFRGFLKLKTNYPQKPILTVWARGRIRNKAPPPQPRSIRRK
;
A
#
# COMPACT_ATOMS: atom_id res chain seq x y z
N MET A 1 8.46 -9.91 -18.67
CA MET A 1 9.75 -9.49 -19.26
C MET A 1 9.48 -8.41 -20.29
N ALA A 2 10.43 -7.51 -20.52
CA ALA A 2 10.39 -6.59 -21.65
C ALA A 2 10.73 -7.38 -22.92
N GLN A 3 10.08 -7.06 -24.04
CA GLN A 3 10.36 -7.66 -25.35
C GLN A 3 10.95 -6.57 -26.22
N TYR A 4 12.06 -6.85 -26.88
CA TYR A 4 12.75 -5.89 -27.73
C TYR A 4 13.57 -6.59 -28.80
N ASP A 5 13.83 -5.89 -29.89
CA ASP A 5 14.73 -6.34 -30.94
C ASP A 5 16.18 -6.25 -30.44
N ARG A 6 16.88 -7.39 -30.46
CA ARG A 6 18.26 -7.49 -29.94
C ARG A 6 19.31 -6.94 -30.90
N VAL A 7 18.99 -6.92 -32.19
CA VAL A 7 19.88 -6.48 -33.26
C VAL A 7 19.10 -5.50 -34.11
N ILE A 8 19.64 -4.31 -34.29
CA ILE A 8 19.10 -3.24 -35.12
C ILE A 8 20.22 -2.87 -36.08
N PRO A 9 20.03 -3.01 -37.41
CA PRO A 9 21.08 -2.64 -38.36
C PRO A 9 21.33 -1.13 -38.32
N PRO A 10 22.53 -0.65 -38.74
CA PRO A 10 22.80 0.78 -38.84
C PRO A 10 21.73 1.50 -39.67
N GLY A 11 21.18 2.59 -39.12
CA GLY A 11 20.10 3.36 -39.74
C GLY A 11 18.71 2.69 -39.70
N GLY A 12 18.60 1.49 -39.15
CA GLY A 12 17.33 0.78 -39.01
C GLY A 12 16.51 1.20 -37.79
N GLU A 13 15.27 0.73 -37.75
CA GLU A 13 14.36 0.89 -36.61
C GLU A 13 14.25 -0.42 -35.82
N GLY A 14 14.19 -0.30 -34.50
CA GLY A 14 13.91 -1.42 -33.60
C GLY A 14 12.74 -1.11 -32.68
N LYS A 15 12.04 -2.16 -32.26
CA LYS A 15 10.84 -2.06 -31.42
C LYS A 15 11.14 -2.51 -30.00
N ILE A 16 10.63 -1.76 -29.02
CA ILE A 16 10.66 -2.10 -27.60
C ILE A 16 9.22 -2.12 -27.08
N THR A 17 8.79 -3.26 -26.52
CA THR A 17 7.47 -3.44 -25.93
C THR A 17 7.58 -3.49 -24.41
N LEU A 18 6.96 -2.50 -23.75
CA LEU A 18 6.88 -2.38 -22.30
C LEU A 18 5.46 -2.70 -21.82
N LYS A 19 5.32 -3.65 -20.89
CA LYS A 19 4.01 -4.01 -20.29
C LYS A 19 3.95 -3.59 -18.83
N VAL A 20 3.02 -2.70 -18.49
CA VAL A 20 2.75 -2.30 -17.10
C VAL A 20 1.51 -3.00 -16.58
N ARG A 21 1.69 -3.79 -15.53
CA ARG A 21 0.59 -4.39 -14.77
C ARG A 21 0.10 -3.37 -13.75
N THR A 22 -1.11 -2.86 -13.93
CA THR A 22 -1.73 -1.84 -13.07
C THR A 22 -2.42 -2.40 -11.82
N ARG A 23 -2.44 -3.74 -11.65
CA ARG A 23 -2.96 -4.39 -10.43
C ARG A 23 -2.26 -3.83 -9.19
N GLY A 24 -3.06 -3.34 -8.23
CA GLY A 24 -2.57 -2.74 -6.98
C GLY A 24 -2.11 -1.29 -7.09
N TYR A 25 -2.17 -0.67 -8.27
CA TYR A 25 -1.93 0.75 -8.46
C TYR A 25 -3.25 1.55 -8.42
N GLN A 26 -3.15 2.80 -8.00
CA GLN A 26 -4.20 3.83 -8.08
C GLN A 26 -3.51 5.20 -8.19
N GLY A 27 -4.13 6.15 -8.88
CA GLY A 27 -3.61 7.50 -9.05
C GLY A 27 -2.42 7.56 -10.01
N LYS A 28 -1.58 8.58 -9.84
CA LYS A 28 -0.40 8.81 -10.70
C LYS A 28 0.59 7.65 -10.57
N VAL A 29 0.96 7.07 -11.71
CA VAL A 29 1.97 6.02 -11.83
C VAL A 29 3.04 6.48 -12.80
N VAL A 30 4.30 6.31 -12.40
CA VAL A 30 5.46 6.54 -13.23
C VAL A 30 6.26 5.24 -13.26
N LYS A 31 6.60 4.78 -14.45
CA LYS A 31 7.48 3.63 -14.68
C LYS A 31 8.57 4.02 -15.66
N SER A 32 9.75 3.46 -15.45
CA SER A 32 10.89 3.69 -16.31
C SER A 32 11.48 2.39 -16.79
N ALA A 33 12.06 2.43 -17.98
CA ALA A 33 12.89 1.37 -18.54
C ALA A 33 14.19 2.02 -19.02
N ARG A 34 15.32 1.43 -18.67
CA ARG A 34 16.62 1.84 -19.20
C ARG A 34 16.99 0.89 -20.32
N VAL A 35 17.26 1.46 -21.48
CA VAL A 35 17.76 0.77 -22.66
C VAL A 35 19.27 0.92 -22.67
N TYR A 36 19.98 -0.18 -22.89
CA TYR A 36 21.42 -0.20 -23.10
C TYR A 36 21.67 -0.56 -24.55
N SER A 37 22.58 0.17 -25.19
CA SER A 37 22.96 0.00 -26.59
C SER A 37 24.49 0.05 -26.72
N ASN A 38 25.01 -0.59 -27.76
CA ASN A 38 26.40 -0.48 -28.17
C ASN A 38 26.65 0.69 -29.13
N ASP A 39 25.63 1.49 -29.47
CA ASP A 39 25.78 2.76 -30.17
C ASP A 39 26.72 3.70 -29.38
N PRO A 40 27.89 4.08 -29.93
CA PRO A 40 28.86 4.93 -29.23
C PRO A 40 28.31 6.33 -28.91
N GLY A 41 27.40 6.86 -29.73
CA GLY A 41 26.76 8.16 -29.53
C GLY A 41 25.63 8.12 -28.50
N LYS A 42 25.02 6.94 -28.27
CA LYS A 42 23.89 6.77 -27.35
C LYS A 42 23.88 5.41 -26.66
N LYS A 43 24.86 5.19 -25.79
CA LYS A 43 25.04 3.93 -25.04
C LYS A 43 23.88 3.57 -24.11
N SER A 44 23.09 4.55 -23.69
CA SER A 44 21.87 4.29 -22.94
C SER A 44 20.79 5.34 -23.16
N ALA A 45 19.54 4.93 -22.99
CA ALA A 45 18.37 5.81 -23.03
C ALA A 45 17.41 5.48 -21.88
N LEU A 46 16.79 6.50 -21.29
CA LEU A 46 15.76 6.32 -20.27
C LEU A 46 14.38 6.56 -20.89
N LEU A 47 13.57 5.51 -20.96
CA LEU A 47 12.18 5.59 -21.37
C LEU A 47 11.32 5.77 -20.11
N ARG A 48 10.47 6.80 -20.09
CA ARG A 48 9.57 7.09 -18.95
C ARG A 48 8.12 7.04 -19.40
N MET A 49 7.34 6.17 -18.76
CA MET A 49 5.90 6.05 -18.98
C MET A 49 5.16 6.60 -17.76
N THR A 50 4.27 7.56 -18.01
CA THR A 50 3.45 8.20 -16.97
C THR A 50 1.98 8.02 -17.30
N GLY A 51 1.16 7.78 -16.30
CA GLY A 51 -0.30 7.71 -16.47
C GLY A 51 -1.04 7.80 -15.14
N ILE A 52 -2.36 7.90 -15.21
CA ILE A 52 -3.24 7.89 -14.04
C ILE A 52 -4.07 6.61 -14.06
N VAL A 53 -3.90 5.77 -13.05
CA VAL A 53 -4.71 4.57 -12.86
C VAL A 53 -5.99 4.94 -12.11
N LYS A 54 -7.10 5.01 -12.85
CA LYS A 54 -8.44 5.20 -12.29
C LYS A 54 -8.92 3.88 -11.68
N VAL A 55 -9.43 3.94 -10.45
CA VAL A 55 -10.00 2.80 -9.72
C VAL A 55 -11.38 3.17 -9.21
N PRO A 56 -12.34 2.23 -9.12
CA PRO A 56 -13.70 2.53 -8.67
C PRO A 56 -13.78 2.89 -7.18
N ILE A 57 -12.85 2.36 -6.38
CA ILE A 57 -12.73 2.62 -4.94
C ILE A 57 -11.25 2.82 -4.62
N SER A 58 -10.93 3.95 -3.99
CA SER A 58 -9.58 4.29 -3.56
C SER A 58 -9.41 4.18 -2.05
N LEU A 59 -8.24 3.70 -1.62
CA LEU A 59 -7.84 3.64 -0.21
C LEU A 59 -6.73 4.66 0.07
N ASN A 60 -6.82 5.40 1.18
CA ASN A 60 -5.77 6.29 1.63
C ASN A 60 -5.55 6.21 3.16
N PRO A 61 -4.41 5.69 3.64
CA PRO A 61 -3.34 5.01 2.88
C PRO A 61 -3.80 3.67 2.27
N ARG A 62 -3.02 3.08 1.36
CA ARG A 62 -3.38 1.77 0.72
C ARG A 62 -3.38 0.58 1.69
N SER A 63 -2.65 0.70 2.78
CA SER A 63 -2.57 -0.29 3.85
C SER A 63 -2.25 0.44 5.14
N VAL A 64 -2.73 -0.10 6.25
CA VAL A 64 -2.48 0.45 7.57
C VAL A 64 -1.23 -0.20 8.16
N TYR A 65 -0.32 0.64 8.68
CA TYR A 65 0.83 0.19 9.46
C TYR A 65 0.76 0.74 10.88
N LEU A 66 0.59 -0.15 11.85
CA LEU A 66 0.59 0.20 13.26
C LEU A 66 1.98 -0.05 13.87
N TYR A 67 2.60 1.00 14.37
CA TYR A 67 3.87 0.92 15.08
C TYR A 67 3.68 1.47 16.49
N GLY A 68 4.00 0.67 17.50
CA GLY A 68 3.74 1.01 18.89
C GLY A 68 4.79 0.43 19.83
N VAL A 69 4.69 0.81 21.09
CA VAL A 69 5.50 0.29 22.19
C VAL A 69 4.60 -0.53 23.11
N GLU A 70 5.17 -1.55 23.70
CA GLU A 70 4.55 -2.37 24.75
C GLU A 70 3.82 -1.51 25.79
N GLY A 71 2.63 -1.97 26.18
CA GLY A 71 1.76 -1.29 27.15
C GLY A 71 1.04 -0.04 26.62
N GLN A 72 1.24 0.37 25.36
CA GLN A 72 0.52 1.49 24.76
C GLN A 72 -0.47 0.99 23.70
N SER A 73 -1.66 1.60 23.68
CA SER A 73 -2.57 1.43 22.55
C SER A 73 -2.10 2.26 21.37
N VAL A 74 -2.34 1.76 20.15
CA VAL A 74 -2.04 2.50 18.92
C VAL A 74 -3.17 2.31 17.93
N SER A 75 -3.62 3.42 17.32
CA SER A 75 -4.67 3.40 16.30
C SER A 75 -4.21 4.04 15.01
N ARG A 76 -4.70 3.52 13.88
CA ARG A 76 -4.51 4.11 12.57
C ARG A 76 -5.75 3.91 11.72
N ALA A 77 -6.04 4.91 10.90
CA ALA A 77 -7.21 4.90 10.04
C ALA A 77 -6.83 4.82 8.56
N VAL A 78 -7.74 4.28 7.77
CA VAL A 78 -7.75 4.36 6.32
C VAL A 78 -9.07 4.95 5.85
N GLU A 79 -8.97 5.88 4.92
CA GLU A 79 -10.12 6.43 4.22
C GLU A 79 -10.41 5.60 2.97
N ILE A 80 -11.67 5.24 2.81
CA ILE A 80 -12.21 4.56 1.65
C ILE A 80 -13.09 5.57 0.92
N ARG A 81 -12.81 5.83 -0.35
CA ARG A 81 -13.58 6.78 -1.16
C ARG A 81 -14.11 6.13 -2.43
N SER A 82 -15.38 6.34 -2.69
CA SER A 82 -16.01 6.06 -3.99
C SER A 82 -15.45 7.00 -5.04
N GLN A 83 -15.11 6.47 -6.20
CA GLN A 83 -14.67 7.25 -7.37
C GLN A 83 -15.67 7.15 -8.54
N LEU A 84 -16.78 6.44 -8.34
CA LEU A 84 -17.87 6.34 -9.32
C LEU A 84 -18.97 7.33 -8.98
N GLN A 85 -19.88 7.59 -9.92
CA GLN A 85 -21.03 8.45 -9.67
C GLN A 85 -22.10 7.79 -8.77
N GLY A 86 -22.09 6.46 -8.62
CA GLY A 86 -23.02 5.72 -7.77
C GLY A 86 -22.71 5.73 -6.27
N ARG A 87 -23.68 5.27 -5.47
CA ARG A 87 -23.54 5.03 -4.04
C ARG A 87 -22.64 3.81 -3.82
N LEU A 88 -21.60 3.95 -3.03
CA LEU A 88 -20.82 2.83 -2.51
C LEU A 88 -21.49 2.27 -1.27
N GLU A 89 -21.63 0.97 -1.17
CA GLU A 89 -22.05 0.28 0.05
C GLU A 89 -20.94 -0.68 0.48
N LEU A 90 -20.67 -0.75 1.79
CA LEU A 90 -19.62 -1.58 2.37
C LEU A 90 -20.21 -2.47 3.45
N ILE A 91 -20.05 -3.78 3.31
CA ILE A 91 -20.49 -4.78 4.28
C ILE A 91 -19.28 -5.59 4.74
N PRO A 92 -18.97 -5.65 6.05
CA PRO A 92 -17.92 -6.52 6.55
C PRO A 92 -18.17 -7.98 6.19
N LEU A 93 -17.16 -8.66 5.63
CA LEU A 93 -17.24 -10.08 5.27
C LEU A 93 -16.34 -10.94 6.15
N GLU A 94 -15.08 -10.54 6.26
CA GLU A 94 -14.08 -11.34 6.94
C GLU A 94 -13.03 -10.41 7.54
N PHE A 95 -12.70 -10.66 8.79
CA PHE A 95 -11.56 -10.07 9.46
C PHE A 95 -10.71 -11.23 9.96
N ASN A 96 -9.39 -11.11 9.98
CA ASN A 96 -8.51 -12.19 10.46
C ASN A 96 -7.47 -11.71 11.47
N LEU A 97 -7.77 -10.59 12.15
CA LEU A 97 -6.94 -9.99 13.19
C LEU A 97 -7.73 -9.72 14.47
N GLN A 98 -8.89 -10.38 14.67
CA GLN A 98 -9.78 -10.21 15.82
C GLN A 98 -9.04 -10.32 17.16
N ASP A 99 -8.13 -11.29 17.28
CA ASP A 99 -7.39 -11.55 18.53
C ASP A 99 -6.30 -10.50 18.80
N LYS A 100 -6.04 -9.59 17.85
CA LYS A 100 -4.90 -8.68 17.88
C LYS A 100 -5.28 -7.21 17.70
N LEU A 101 -6.36 -6.94 17.00
CA LEU A 101 -6.83 -5.61 16.62
C LEU A 101 -8.34 -5.53 16.75
N GLU A 102 -8.80 -4.37 17.16
CA GLU A 102 -10.18 -3.93 16.99
C GLU A 102 -10.28 -3.07 15.74
N TYR A 103 -11.47 -3.00 15.13
CA TYR A 103 -11.75 -2.04 14.08
C TYR A 103 -13.12 -1.38 14.23
N THR A 104 -13.20 -0.13 13.79
CA THR A 104 -14.47 0.57 13.56
C THR A 104 -14.59 0.93 12.09
N LEU A 105 -15.81 0.86 11.54
CA LEU A 105 -16.15 1.31 10.20
C LEU A 105 -17.20 2.41 10.31
N GLU A 106 -16.82 3.62 9.92
CA GLU A 106 -17.66 4.82 9.98
C GLU A 106 -17.98 5.30 8.56
N GLU A 107 -19.24 5.62 8.30
CA GLU A 107 -19.67 6.32 7.09
C GLU A 107 -19.57 7.83 7.35
N ILE A 108 -18.61 8.49 6.70
CA ILE A 108 -18.36 9.94 6.88
C ILE A 108 -19.25 10.76 5.95
N GLU A 109 -19.34 10.30 4.69
CA GLU A 109 -20.18 10.91 3.67
C GLU A 109 -21.01 9.80 3.06
N LYS A 110 -22.33 9.90 3.20
CA LYS A 110 -23.27 8.82 2.85
C LYS A 110 -23.02 8.30 1.43
N GLY A 111 -22.63 7.04 1.33
CA GLY A 111 -22.35 6.36 0.06
C GLY A 111 -21.10 6.81 -0.68
N ARG A 112 -20.26 7.64 -0.07
CA ARG A 112 -19.14 8.32 -0.76
C ARG A 112 -17.83 8.14 -0.04
N ARG A 113 -17.80 8.35 1.28
CA ARG A 113 -16.57 8.27 2.09
C ARG A 113 -16.82 7.47 3.36
N TYR A 114 -15.93 6.53 3.60
CA TYR A 114 -15.89 5.74 4.81
C TYR A 114 -14.52 5.84 5.44
N ARG A 115 -14.45 5.59 6.75
CA ARG A 115 -13.20 5.48 7.49
C ARG A 115 -13.20 4.19 8.26
N VAL A 116 -12.15 3.40 8.06
CA VAL A 116 -11.88 2.23 8.88
C VAL A 116 -10.74 2.58 9.81
N ARG A 117 -10.97 2.54 11.12
CA ARG A 117 -9.94 2.71 12.14
C ARG A 117 -9.59 1.36 12.71
N PHE A 118 -8.32 0.99 12.65
CA PHE A 118 -7.79 -0.16 13.38
C PHE A 118 -7.13 0.32 14.67
N THR A 119 -7.37 -0.40 15.76
CA THR A 119 -6.79 -0.13 17.08
C THR A 119 -6.11 -1.40 17.59
N SER A 120 -4.82 -1.30 17.89
CA SER A 120 -4.13 -2.31 18.69
C SER A 120 -4.29 -1.92 20.15
N PRO A 121 -4.92 -2.75 20.99
CA PRO A 121 -4.98 -2.50 22.43
C PRO A 121 -3.58 -2.59 23.04
N ALA A 122 -3.43 -1.96 24.21
CA ALA A 122 -2.23 -2.10 25.03
C ALA A 122 -2.00 -3.58 25.34
N GLY A 123 -0.75 -4.02 25.22
CA GLY A 123 -0.42 -5.42 25.41
C GLY A 123 1.05 -5.72 25.12
N PRO A 124 1.39 -7.01 25.06
CA PRO A 124 2.77 -7.44 24.89
C PRO A 124 3.32 -7.10 23.50
N PRO A 125 4.65 -7.13 23.34
CA PRO A 125 5.31 -7.02 22.06
C PRO A 125 4.82 -8.11 21.10
N ARG A 126 4.41 -7.71 19.89
CA ARG A 126 3.89 -8.62 18.88
C ARG A 126 3.98 -8.04 17.50
N THR A 127 4.04 -8.93 16.51
CA THR A 127 3.86 -8.59 15.11
C THR A 127 2.57 -9.22 14.59
N PHE A 128 1.95 -8.55 13.64
CA PHE A 128 0.76 -9.05 13.00
C PHE A 128 0.66 -8.55 11.57
N ARG A 129 0.01 -9.35 10.74
CA ARG A 129 -0.30 -9.04 9.35
C ARG A 129 -1.57 -9.77 9.00
N GLY A 130 -2.51 -9.02 8.43
CA GLY A 130 -3.80 -9.55 8.05
C GLY A 130 -4.60 -8.50 7.31
N PHE A 131 -5.92 -8.68 7.30
CA PHE A 131 -6.81 -7.89 6.48
C PHE A 131 -8.22 -7.82 7.06
N LEU A 132 -8.96 -6.82 6.59
CA LEU A 132 -10.41 -6.75 6.63
C LEU A 132 -10.93 -6.81 5.19
N LYS A 133 -11.76 -7.80 4.86
CA LYS A 133 -12.49 -7.89 3.60
C LYS A 133 -13.87 -7.27 3.78
N LEU A 134 -14.22 -6.39 2.85
CA LEU A 134 -15.51 -5.75 2.74
C LEU A 134 -16.14 -6.15 1.40
N LYS A 135 -17.41 -6.57 1.42
CA LYS A 135 -18.23 -6.68 0.22
C LYS A 135 -18.57 -5.28 -0.26
N THR A 136 -18.59 -5.08 -1.57
CA THR A 136 -19.09 -3.85 -2.17
C THR A 136 -20.17 -4.15 -3.19
N ASN A 137 -21.02 -3.18 -3.46
CA ASN A 137 -22.03 -3.22 -4.50
C ASN A 137 -21.47 -2.94 -5.91
N TYR A 138 -20.16 -2.72 -6.06
CA TYR A 138 -19.54 -2.46 -7.37
C TYR A 138 -19.11 -3.76 -8.06
N PRO A 139 -19.65 -4.12 -9.25
CA PRO A 139 -19.34 -5.39 -9.91
C PRO A 139 -17.88 -5.50 -10.37
N GLN A 140 -17.26 -4.36 -10.68
CA GLN A 140 -15.84 -4.26 -11.01
C GLN A 140 -14.90 -4.40 -9.80
N LYS A 141 -15.42 -4.31 -8.57
CA LYS A 141 -14.66 -4.50 -7.33
C LYS A 141 -15.54 -5.06 -6.21
N PRO A 142 -16.06 -6.29 -6.35
CA PRO A 142 -17.05 -6.85 -5.42
C PRO A 142 -16.47 -7.10 -4.04
N ILE A 143 -15.16 -7.30 -3.94
CA ILE A 143 -14.42 -7.46 -2.68
C ILE A 143 -13.35 -6.38 -2.58
N LEU A 144 -13.41 -5.61 -1.49
CA LEU A 144 -12.40 -4.64 -1.10
C LEU A 144 -11.63 -5.19 0.10
N THR A 145 -10.33 -5.43 -0.07
CA THR A 145 -9.45 -5.86 1.01
C THR A 145 -8.66 -4.68 1.54
N VAL A 146 -8.83 -4.39 2.83
CA VAL A 146 -8.05 -3.42 3.59
C VAL A 146 -6.96 -4.16 4.35
N TRP A 147 -5.71 -3.94 3.98
CA TRP A 147 -4.57 -4.59 4.62
C TRP A 147 -4.13 -3.84 5.86
N ALA A 148 -3.92 -4.58 6.95
CA ALA A 148 -3.36 -4.06 8.19
C ALA A 148 -2.17 -4.92 8.60
N ARG A 149 -1.08 -4.26 9.01
CA ARG A 149 0.07 -4.93 9.61
C ARG A 149 0.65 -4.05 10.70
N GLY A 150 1.41 -4.63 11.62
CA GLY A 150 1.99 -3.84 12.68
C GLY A 150 3.08 -4.56 13.46
N ARG A 151 3.80 -3.75 14.23
CA ARG A 151 4.87 -4.17 15.14
C ARG A 151 4.78 -3.37 16.42
N ILE A 152 4.52 -4.06 17.51
CA ILE A 152 4.63 -3.54 18.88
C ILE A 152 5.99 -4.00 19.41
N ARG A 153 6.87 -3.04 19.74
CA ARG A 153 8.20 -3.32 20.27
C ARG A 153 8.20 -3.31 21.79
N ASN A 154 9.19 -3.96 22.40
CA ASN A 154 9.43 -3.88 23.84
C ASN A 154 9.64 -2.43 24.26
N LYS A 155 9.26 -2.11 25.49
CA LYS A 155 9.68 -0.86 26.13
C LYS A 155 11.21 -0.90 26.26
N ALA A 156 11.89 0.19 25.91
CA ALA A 156 13.33 0.28 26.12
C ALA A 156 13.62 0.15 27.63
N PRO A 157 14.65 -0.61 28.04
CA PRO A 157 15.08 -0.62 29.42
C PRO A 157 15.49 0.81 29.82
N PRO A 158 15.24 1.23 31.08
CA PRO A 158 15.70 2.52 31.57
C PRO A 158 17.23 2.64 31.41
N PRO A 159 17.75 3.84 31.13
CA PRO A 159 19.20 4.05 31.04
C PRO A 159 19.86 3.62 32.36
N GLN A 160 20.89 2.77 32.28
CA GLN A 160 21.64 2.36 33.47
C GLN A 160 22.34 3.57 34.09
N PRO A 161 22.32 3.74 35.42
CA PRO A 161 23.08 4.80 36.06
C PRO A 161 24.56 4.62 35.75
N ARG A 162 25.22 5.67 35.23
CA ARG A 162 26.67 5.68 35.04
C ARG A 162 27.32 5.43 36.39
N SER A 163 28.02 4.30 36.55
CA SER A 163 28.86 4.05 37.71
C SER A 163 29.93 5.15 37.77
N ILE A 164 29.76 6.11 38.66
CA ILE A 164 30.81 7.07 38.99
C ILE A 164 31.85 6.26 39.76
N ARG A 165 32.93 5.83 39.09
CA ARG A 165 34.13 5.37 39.78
C ARG A 165 34.64 6.55 40.61
N ARG A 166 34.39 6.54 41.92
CA ARG A 166 35.13 7.39 42.85
C ARG A 166 36.59 6.91 42.81
N LYS A 167 37.49 7.86 42.51
CA LYS A 167 38.93 7.68 42.67
C LYS A 167 39.29 7.65 44.14
#